data_AF-A0A9D2JJM6-F1
#
_entry.id   AF-A0A9D2JJM6-F1
#
_cell.length_a   1.000
_cell.length_b   1.000
_cell.length_c   1.000
_cell.angle_alpha   90.00
_cell.angle_beta   90.00
_cell.angle_gamma   90.00
#
_symmetry.space_group_name_H-M   'P 1'
#
loop_
_entity.id
_entity.type
_entity.pdbx_description
1 polymer ?
#
loop_
_entity_poly.entity_id
_entity_poly.type
_entity_poly.pdbx_seq_one_letter_code
_entity_poly.pdbx_strand_id
1 'polypeptide(L)'
;MKKQTGIKRKVKVLIGYLILFGMKVIPAVCAGWLVSLWAIPAAYQQRGYEAIGGEWALILFVSGMVYWGVSACLDHKLADMSQKEK
;
A
#
# COMPACT_ATOMS: atom_id res chain seq x y z
N MET A 1 3.14 4.53 40.09
CA MET A 1 3.64 3.77 38.92
C MET A 1 2.62 3.56 37.77
N LYS A 2 1.52 4.34 37.65
CA LYS A 2 0.51 4.18 36.56
C LYS A 2 0.91 4.74 35.18
N LYS A 3 1.98 5.54 35.08
CA LYS A 3 2.35 6.24 33.83
C LYS A 3 3.01 5.32 32.79
N GLN A 4 3.72 4.27 33.23
CA GLN A 4 4.43 3.35 32.35
C GLN A 4 3.50 2.40 31.56
N THR A 5 2.33 2.04 32.09
CA THR A 5 1.36 1.18 31.39
C THR A 5 0.69 1.89 30.21
N GLY A 6 0.48 3.20 30.31
CA GLY A 6 -0.04 4.02 29.22
C GLY A 6 0.91 4.11 28.01
N ILE A 7 2.21 4.23 28.26
CA ILE A 7 3.23 4.31 27.20
C ILE A 7 3.30 2.98 26.43
N LYS A 8 3.36 1.83 27.13
CA LYS A 8 3.38 0.50 26.50
C LYS A 8 2.13 0.24 25.65
N ARG A 9 0.95 0.73 26.06
CA ARG A 9 -0.30 0.63 25.28
C ARG A 9 -0.24 1.48 24.00
N LYS A 10 0.25 2.73 24.09
CA LYS A 10 0.42 3.61 22.91
C LYS A 10 1.40 3.03 21.90
N VAL A 11 2.50 2.45 22.36
CA VAL A 11 3.49 1.78 21.50
C VAL A 11 2.86 0.59 20.76
N LYS A 12 2.07 -0.25 21.44
CA LYS A 12 1.37 -1.38 20.79
C LYS A 12 0.41 -0.92 19.70
N VAL A 13 -0.36 0.15 19.95
CA VAL A 13 -1.27 0.73 18.95
C VAL A 13 -0.48 1.28 17.76
N LEU A 14 0.62 1.99 18.01
CA LEU A 14 1.49 2.51 16.96
C LEU A 14 2.07 1.40 16.08
N ILE A 15 2.55 0.31 16.69
CA ILE A 15 3.05 -0.86 15.97
C ILE A 15 1.94 -1.47 15.11
N GLY A 16 0.72 -1.59 15.64
CA GLY A 16 -0.44 -2.06 14.88
C GLY A 16 -0.72 -1.20 13.64
N TYR A 17 -0.70 0.13 13.79
CA TYR A 17 -0.84 1.06 12.67
C TYR A 17 0.29 0.93 11.65
N LEU A 18 1.54 0.77 12.10
CA LEU A 18 2.68 0.58 11.20
C LEU A 18 2.59 -0.72 10.40
N ILE A 19 2.17 -1.81 11.03
CA ILE A 19 1.95 -3.09 10.35
C ILE A 19 0.83 -2.95 9.31
N LEU A 20 -0.30 -2.35 9.70
CA LEU A 20 -1.43 -2.06 8.80
C LEU A 20 -1.01 -1.20 7.61
N PHE A 21 -0.22 -0.16 7.87
CA PHE A 21 0.31 0.71 6.83
C PHE A 21 1.23 -0.08 5.88
N GLY A 22 2.16 -0.88 6.40
CA GLY A 22 3.04 -1.73 5.61
C GLY A 22 2.26 -2.71 4.73
N MET A 23 1.24 -3.37 5.28
CA MET A 23 0.38 -4.30 4.53
C MET A 23 -0.34 -3.64 3.36
N LYS A 24 -0.66 -2.34 3.44
CA LYS A 24 -1.32 -1.59 2.36
C LYS A 24 -0.30 -1.05 1.34
N VAL A 25 0.83 -0.52 1.80
CA VAL A 25 1.79 0.20 0.96
C VAL A 25 2.74 -0.72 0.21
N ILE A 26 3.26 -1.79 0.84
CA ILE A 26 4.20 -2.72 0.21
C ILE A 26 3.62 -3.32 -1.09
N PRO A 27 2.42 -3.93 -1.11
CA PRO A 27 1.87 -4.49 -2.34
C PRO A 27 1.61 -3.42 -3.41
N ALA A 28 1.20 -2.22 -3.02
CA ALA A 28 0.99 -1.11 -3.95
C ALA A 28 2.29 -0.65 -4.63
N VAL A 29 3.38 -0.55 -3.88
CA VAL A 29 4.71 -0.21 -4.40
C VAL A 29 5.25 -1.33 -5.28
N CYS A 30 5.13 -2.59 -4.85
CA CYS A 30 5.55 -3.74 -5.66
C CYS A 30 4.79 -3.81 -6.99
N ALA A 31 3.48 -3.54 -6.99
CA ALA A 31 2.69 -3.52 -8.22
C ALA A 31 3.13 -2.40 -9.17
N GLY A 32 3.36 -1.19 -8.65
CA GLY A 32 3.88 -0.07 -9.44
C GLY A 32 5.26 -0.37 -10.02
N TRP A 33 6.14 -0.96 -9.22
CA TRP A 33 7.48 -1.38 -9.66
C TRP A 33 7.41 -2.42 -10.77
N LEU A 34 6.62 -3.49 -10.60
CA LEU A 34 6.44 -4.52 -11.63
C LEU A 34 5.93 -3.92 -12.94
N VAL A 35 5.01 -2.96 -12.86
CA VAL A 35 4.52 -2.25 -14.04
C VAL A 35 5.60 -1.39 -14.69
N SER A 36 6.42 -0.70 -13.89
CA SER A 36 7.52 0.12 -14.43
C SER A 36 8.54 -0.69 -15.23
N LEU A 37 8.76 -1.97 -14.88
CA LEU A 37 9.75 -2.82 -15.54
C LEU A 37 9.46 -3.08 -17.02
N TRP A 38 8.20 -3.01 -17.45
CA TRP A 38 7.82 -3.22 -18.84
C TRP A 38 7.18 -1.98 -19.48
N ALA A 39 6.42 -1.20 -18.71
CA ALA A 39 5.75 -0.01 -19.24
C ALA A 39 6.75 1.05 -19.73
N ILE A 40 7.82 1.27 -18.94
CA ILE A 40 8.88 2.22 -19.29
C ILE A 40 9.58 1.79 -20.59
N PRO A 41 10.26 0.62 -20.67
CA PRO A 41 10.96 0.24 -21.89
C PRO A 41 10.04 0.11 -23.11
N ALA A 42 8.78 -0.33 -22.95
CA ALA A 42 7.83 -0.41 -24.05
C ALA A 42 7.51 0.96 -24.65
N ALA A 43 7.30 1.99 -23.83
CA ALA A 43 7.04 3.33 -24.34
C ALA A 43 8.30 3.98 -24.93
N TYR A 44 9.47 3.75 -24.33
CA TYR A 44 10.75 4.17 -24.91
C TYR A 44 10.96 3.59 -26.32
N GLN A 45 10.63 2.31 -26.54
CA GLN A 45 10.71 1.71 -27.88
C GLN A 45 9.73 2.32 -28.88
N GLN A 46 8.54 2.71 -28.44
CA GLN A 46 7.53 3.31 -29.33
C GLN A 46 7.79 4.79 -29.65
N ARG A 47 8.33 5.54 -28.69
CA ARG A 47 8.49 7.00 -28.81
C ARG A 47 9.91 7.46 -29.08
N GLY A 48 10.93 6.72 -28.64
CA GLY A 48 12.34 7.08 -28.84
C GLY A 48 12.85 8.21 -27.94
N TYR A 49 12.11 8.61 -26.90
CA TYR A 49 12.52 9.62 -25.90
C TYR A 49 12.08 9.20 -24.49
N GLU A 50 12.69 9.81 -23.47
CA GLU A 50 12.44 9.46 -22.07
C GLU A 50 10.96 9.54 -21.66
N ALA A 51 10.52 8.49 -20.97
CA ALA A 51 9.22 8.36 -20.33
C ALA A 51 9.01 9.45 -19.27
N ILE A 52 8.39 10.57 -19.62
CA ILE A 52 8.19 11.70 -18.69
C ILE A 52 6.69 11.92 -18.36
N GLY A 53 5.79 11.16 -18.99
CA GLY A 53 4.34 11.41 -18.95
C GLY A 53 3.48 10.23 -18.49
N GLY A 54 2.63 9.74 -19.41
CA GLY A 54 1.54 8.81 -19.12
C GLY A 54 1.94 7.47 -18.50
N GLU A 55 3.20 7.07 -18.63
CA GLU A 55 3.71 5.84 -18.02
C GLU A 55 3.85 5.98 -16.50
N TRP A 56 4.29 7.14 -16.02
CA TRP A 56 4.27 7.45 -14.59
C TRP A 56 2.85 7.54 -14.07
N ALA A 57 1.93 8.12 -14.85
CA ALA A 57 0.51 8.13 -14.51
C ALA A 57 -0.05 6.69 -14.41
N LEU A 58 0.36 5.79 -15.30
CA LEU A 58 -0.06 4.39 -15.30
C LEU A 58 0.51 3.63 -14.11
N ILE A 59 1.78 3.83 -13.77
CA ILE A 59 2.42 3.27 -12.56
C ILE A 59 1.68 3.75 -11.30
N LEU A 60 1.44 5.06 -11.18
CA LEU A 60 0.71 5.64 -10.06
C LEU A 60 -0.73 5.14 -9.98
N PHE A 61 -1.40 5.01 -11.12
CA PHE A 61 -2.76 4.50 -11.20
C PHE A 61 -2.85 3.04 -10.71
N VAL A 62 -1.93 2.17 -11.16
CA VAL A 62 -1.90 0.78 -10.72
C VAL A 62 -1.56 0.69 -9.23
N SER A 63 -0.55 1.42 -8.75
CA SER A 63 -0.25 1.48 -7.32
C SER A 63 -1.44 1.95 -6.49
N GLY A 64 -2.15 2.98 -6.94
CA GLY A 64 -3.36 3.49 -6.28
C GLY A 64 -4.50 2.47 -6.26
N MET A 65 -4.75 1.79 -7.38
CA MET A 65 -5.77 0.74 -7.45
C MET A 65 -5.45 -0.44 -6.53
N VAL A 66 -4.20 -0.89 -6.48
CA VAL A 66 -3.78 -1.97 -5.60
C VAL A 66 -3.89 -1.54 -4.14
N TYR A 67 -3.45 -0.33 -3.80
CA TYR A 67 -3.61 0.21 -2.45
C TYR A 67 -5.08 0.23 -2.02
N TRP A 68 -5.97 0.69 -2.90
CA TRP A 68 -7.41 0.76 -2.63
C TRP A 68 -8.02 -0.63 -2.46
N GLY A 69 -7.72 -1.57 -3.36
CA GLY A 69 -8.22 -2.94 -3.29
C GLY A 69 -7.72 -3.69 -2.04
N VAL A 70 -6.44 -3.57 -1.71
CA VAL A 70 -5.86 -4.14 -0.49
C VAL A 70 -6.49 -3.50 0.75
N SER A 71 -6.69 -2.18 0.75
CA SER A 71 -7.35 -1.49 1.85
C SER A 71 -8.78 -1.97 2.06
N ALA A 72 -9.58 -2.04 0.99
CA ALA A 72 -10.95 -2.53 1.06
C ALA A 72 -11.02 -3.97 1.60
N CYS A 73 -10.10 -4.84 1.14
CA CYS A 73 -10.01 -6.22 1.63
C CYS A 73 -9.62 -6.28 3.11
N LEU A 74 -8.60 -5.52 3.53
CA LEU A 74 -8.17 -5.49 4.94
C LEU A 74 -9.27 -4.96 5.85
N ASP A 75 -9.92 -3.86 5.47
CA ASP A 75 -10.98 -3.25 6.26
C ASP A 75 -12.19 -4.21 6.39
N HIS A 76 -12.54 -4.95 5.33
CA HIS A 76 -13.55 -6.00 5.42
C HIS A 76 -13.14 -7.13 6.38
N LYS A 77 -11.89 -7.62 6.28
CA LYS A 77 -11.39 -8.68 7.17
C LYS A 77 -11.31 -8.24 8.63
N LEU A 78 -10.95 -6.98 8.88
CA LEU A 78 -10.93 -6.42 10.23
C LEU A 78 -12.35 -6.32 10.82
N ALA A 79 -13.33 -5.93 9.99
CA ALA A 79 -14.73 -5.90 10.40
C ALA A 79 -15.24 -7.30 10.76
N ASP A 80 -14.94 -8.31 9.93
CA ASP A 80 -15.28 -9.72 10.20
C ASP A 80 -14.68 -10.21 11.53
N MET A 81 -13.40 -9.93 11.79
CA MET A 81 -12.75 -10.34 13.04
C MET A 81 -13.34 -9.63 14.26
N SER A 82 -13.72 -8.36 14.14
CA SER A 82 -14.39 -7.63 15.22
C SER A 82 -15.77 -8.19 15.56
N GLN A 83 -16.48 -8.80 14.62
CA GLN A 83 -17.78 -9.44 14.87
C GLN A 83 -17.63 -10.80 15.55
N LYS A 84 -16.55 -11.55 15.24
CA LYS A 84 -16.30 -12.88 15.81
C LYS A 84 -15.82 -12.86 17.28
N GLU A 85 -15.31 -11.73 17.74
CA GLU A 85 -14.87 -11.53 19.13
C GLU A 85 -16.01 -11.10 20.07
N LYS A 86 -17.20 -10.78 19.53
CA LYS A 86 -18.42 -10.47 20.30
C LYS A 86 -19.29 -11.70 20.49
#